data_AF-A0A377V1Q1-F1
#
_entry.id   AF-A0A377V1Q1-F1
#
_cell.length_a   1.000
_cell.length_b   1.000
_cell.length_c   1.000
_cell.angle_alpha   90.00
_cell.angle_beta   90.00
_cell.angle_gamma   90.00
#
_symmetry.space_group_name_H-M   'P 1'
#
loop_
_entity.id
_entity.type
_entity.pdbx_description
1 polymer ?
#
loop_
_entity_poly.entity_id
_entity_poly.type
_entity_poly.pdbx_seq_one_letter_code
_entity_poly.pdbx_strand_id
1 'polypeptide(L)'
;MALIGQALIRDVPNEYSIYREKEFTFNGIRQLNRNGLLWDNSLNVDGIKTGHTDKAGYNLVASATEGQMRLISAVMGGRTFKGRESESKKLLTWGFRFFETVNPD
;
A
#
# COMPACT_ATOMS: atom_id res chain seq x y z
N MET A 1 0.94 6.39 -11.05
CA MET A 1 0.70 6.13 -9.62
C MET A 1 1.78 5.25 -8.98
N ALA A 2 2.05 4.04 -9.50
CA ALA A 2 3.11 3.18 -8.94
C ALA A 2 4.50 3.87 -8.88
N LEU A 3 4.90 4.57 -9.95
CA LEU A 3 6.16 5.33 -9.99
C LEU A 3 6.24 6.45 -8.93
N ILE A 4 5.13 7.11 -8.61
CA ILE A 4 5.08 8.11 -7.53
C ILE A 4 5.26 7.42 -6.18
N GLY A 5 4.63 6.25 -5.99
CA GLY A 5 4.85 5.42 -4.81
C GLY A 5 6.32 5.03 -4.64
N GLN A 6 6.97 4.62 -5.73
CA GLN A 6 8.40 4.31 -5.74
C GLN A 6 9.26 5.53 -5.37
N ALA A 7 8.95 6.70 -5.94
CA ALA A 7 9.64 7.94 -5.63
C ALA A 7 9.46 8.36 -4.17
N LEU A 8 8.26 8.21 -3.58
CA LEU A 8 8.04 8.47 -2.16
C LEU A 8 8.96 7.61 -1.27
N ILE A 9 9.05 6.30 -1.57
CA ILE A 9 9.90 5.36 -0.83
C ILE A 9 11.38 5.72 -0.98
N ARG A 10 11.82 6.07 -2.20
CA ARG A 10 13.22 6.30 -2.55
C ARG A 10 13.73 7.68 -2.12
N ASP A 11 12.98 8.73 -2.46
CA ASP A 11 13.46 10.11 -2.44
C ASP A 11 13.14 10.82 -1.11
N VAL A 12 12.03 10.44 -0.46
CA VAL A 12 11.54 11.08 0.77
C VAL A 12 11.15 10.04 1.83
N PRO A 13 12.07 9.17 2.27
CA PRO A 13 11.75 8.05 3.16
C PRO A 13 11.17 8.46 4.51
N ASN A 14 11.54 9.65 5.02
CA ASN A 14 10.97 10.21 6.24
C ASN A 14 9.46 10.49 6.08
N GLU A 15 9.05 11.07 4.96
CA GLU A 15 7.63 11.28 4.64
C GLU A 15 6.92 9.94 4.41
N TYR A 16 7.57 9.02 3.69
CA TYR A 16 7.00 7.69 3.44
C TYR A 16 6.68 6.94 4.74
N SER A 17 7.51 7.10 5.78
CA SER A 17 7.36 6.41 7.05
C SER A 17 6.04 6.69 7.77
N ILE A 18 5.40 7.82 7.49
CA ILE A 18 4.11 8.23 8.10
C ILE A 18 2.98 7.30 7.62
N TYR A 19 3.05 6.75 6.40
CA TYR A 19 1.96 5.96 5.82
C TYR A 19 1.64 4.66 6.58
N ARG A 20 2.57 4.15 7.40
CA ARG A 20 2.37 2.95 8.23
C ARG A 20 1.74 3.23 9.59
N GLU A 21 1.63 4.50 10.00
CA GLU A 21 0.94 4.87 11.23
C GLU A 21 -0.52 4.45 11.14
N LYS A 22 -0.95 3.60 12.07
CA LYS A 22 -2.32 3.03 12.07
C LYS A 22 -3.36 4.04 12.55
N GLU A 23 -2.95 4.98 13.38
CA GLU A 23 -3.80 6.04 13.91
C GLU A 23 -2.98 7.27 14.27
N PHE A 24 -3.65 8.43 14.27
CA PHE A 24 -3.12 9.68 14.78
C PHE A 24 -4.25 10.50 15.41
N THR A 25 -3.93 11.53 16.16
CA THR A 25 -4.93 12.40 16.78
C THR A 25 -4.86 13.79 16.17
N PHE A 26 -5.99 14.29 15.67
CA PHE A 26 -6.12 15.65 15.18
C PHE A 26 -7.24 16.36 15.92
N ASN A 27 -6.94 17.53 16.48
CA ASN A 27 -7.90 18.33 17.26
C ASN A 27 -8.60 17.52 18.38
N GLY A 28 -7.83 16.70 19.11
CA GLY A 28 -8.34 15.84 20.19
C GLY A 28 -9.15 14.62 19.72
N ILE A 29 -9.33 14.42 18.42
CA ILE A 29 -10.10 13.31 17.88
C ILE A 29 -9.15 12.31 17.21
N ARG A 30 -9.18 11.06 17.68
CA ARG A 30 -8.44 9.95 17.10
C ARG A 30 -8.96 9.62 15.70
N GLN A 31 -8.06 9.48 14.74
CA GLN A 31 -8.31 9.17 13.35
C GLN A 31 -7.58 7.88 12.97
N LEU A 32 -8.27 6.94 12.33
CA LEU A 32 -7.66 5.71 11.82
C LEU A 32 -7.16 5.90 10.39
N ASN A 33 -6.06 5.21 10.08
CA ASN A 33 -5.59 5.09 8.71
C ASN A 33 -6.64 4.37 7.86
N ARG A 34 -6.86 4.86 6.64
CA ARG A 34 -7.87 4.29 5.73
C ARG A 34 -7.34 3.12 4.90
N ASN A 35 -6.05 2.79 5.02
CA ASN A 35 -5.44 1.64 4.36
C ASN A 35 -5.64 0.37 5.21
N GLY A 36 -6.72 -0.37 4.93
CA GLY A 36 -7.07 -1.59 5.67
C GLY A 36 -5.98 -2.67 5.66
N LEU A 37 -5.09 -2.67 4.65
CA LEU A 37 -4.01 -3.65 4.54
C LEU A 37 -2.94 -3.51 5.63
N LEU A 38 -2.85 -2.39 6.35
CA LEU A 38 -1.94 -2.24 7.50
C LEU A 38 -2.30 -3.16 8.68
N TRP A 39 -3.52 -3.68 8.71
CA TRP A 39 -4.00 -4.64 9.71
C TRP A 39 -3.96 -6.09 9.20
N ASP A 40 -3.47 -6.32 7.98
CA ASP A 40 -3.35 -7.66 7.43
C ASP A 40 -2.06 -8.32 7.94
N ASN A 41 -2.21 -9.40 8.72
CA ASN A 41 -1.07 -10.11 9.30
C ASN A 41 -0.36 -11.03 8.30
N SER A 42 -0.88 -11.24 7.08
CA SER A 42 -0.26 -12.14 6.11
C SER A 42 0.71 -11.43 5.16
N LEU A 43 0.86 -10.12 5.24
CA LEU A 43 1.78 -9.32 4.42
C LEU A 43 2.38 -8.21 5.28
N ASN A 44 3.66 -7.90 5.11
CA ASN A 44 4.25 -6.71 5.73
C ASN A 44 3.95 -5.47 4.87
N VAL A 45 2.75 -4.92 5.00
CA VAL A 45 2.29 -3.71 4.27
C VAL A 45 2.61 -2.47 5.10
N ASP A 46 3.24 -1.47 4.48
CA ASP A 46 3.60 -0.21 5.13
C ASP A 46 3.16 1.04 4.35
N GLY A 47 2.37 0.86 3.29
CA GLY A 47 1.84 1.97 2.50
C GLY A 47 0.84 1.52 1.43
N ILE A 48 0.33 2.43 0.59
CA ILE A 48 0.56 3.88 0.63
C ILE A 48 -0.78 4.59 0.85
N LYS A 49 -1.72 4.51 -0.11
CA LYS A 49 -2.93 5.33 -0.05
C LYS A 49 -4.13 4.68 -0.73
N THR A 50 -5.28 4.79 -0.07
CA THR A 50 -6.62 4.52 -0.63
C THR A 50 -7.28 5.80 -1.14
N GLY A 51 -8.15 5.69 -2.16
CA GLY A 51 -8.95 6.81 -2.66
C GLY A 51 -10.24 6.33 -3.31
N HIS A 52 -11.31 7.13 -3.19
CA HIS A 52 -12.61 6.84 -3.81
C HIS A 52 -13.33 8.13 -4.19
N THR A 53 -13.89 8.15 -5.39
CA THR A 53 -14.94 9.07 -5.83
C THR A 53 -15.87 8.32 -6.78
N ASP A 54 -17.12 8.76 -6.92
CA ASP A 54 -18.10 8.07 -7.78
C ASP A 54 -17.64 7.98 -9.24
N LYS A 55 -16.88 8.97 -9.72
CA LYS A 55 -16.29 8.96 -11.07
C LYS A 55 -15.07 8.04 -11.21
N ALA A 56 -14.25 7.92 -10.16
CA ALA A 56 -12.97 7.21 -10.24
C ALA A 56 -13.02 5.77 -9.71
N GLY A 57 -14.13 5.36 -9.09
CA GLY A 57 -14.23 4.07 -8.39
C GLY A 57 -13.26 3.98 -7.20
N TYR A 58 -12.97 2.74 -6.78
CA TYR A 58 -12.07 2.47 -5.65
C TYR A 58 -10.62 2.27 -6.10
N ASN A 59 -9.72 3.09 -5.59
CA ASN A 59 -8.31 3.10 -5.95
C ASN A 59 -7.44 2.78 -4.73
N LEU A 60 -6.35 2.03 -4.95
CA LEU A 60 -5.36 1.70 -3.93
C LEU A 60 -3.96 1.62 -4.54
N VAL A 61 -3.03 2.38 -3.98
CA VAL A 61 -1.59 2.14 -4.14
C VAL A 61 -1.09 1.52 -2.85
N ALA A 62 -0.61 0.28 -2.90
CA ALA A 62 -0.09 -0.44 -1.75
C ALA A 62 1.38 -0.84 -1.97
N SER A 63 2.17 -0.84 -0.91
CA SER A 63 3.52 -1.40 -0.92
C SER A 63 3.71 -2.34 0.24
N ALA A 64 4.42 -3.43 -0.02
CA ALA A 64 4.74 -4.44 0.96
C ALA A 64 6.18 -4.93 0.77
N THR A 65 6.72 -5.58 1.80
CA THR A 65 8.06 -6.19 1.77
C THR A 65 8.03 -7.64 2.17
N GLU A 66 8.93 -8.44 1.60
CA GLU A 66 9.27 -9.78 2.06
C GLU A 66 10.80 -9.94 1.96
N GLY A 67 11.48 -10.13 3.09
CA GLY A 67 12.94 -10.08 3.14
C GLY A 67 13.49 -8.74 2.61
N GLN A 68 14.36 -8.80 1.60
CA GLN A 68 14.91 -7.62 0.92
C GLN A 68 14.05 -7.13 -0.25
N MET A 69 13.06 -7.91 -0.67
CA MET A 69 12.21 -7.59 -1.81
C MET A 69 11.07 -6.66 -1.40
N ARG A 70 10.90 -5.55 -2.12
CA ARG A 70 9.75 -4.65 -1.99
C ARG A 70 8.93 -4.65 -3.27
N LEU A 71 7.62 -4.80 -3.12
CA LEU A 71 6.67 -4.66 -4.22
C LEU A 71 5.76 -3.45 -4.02
N ILE A 72 5.30 -2.90 -5.14
CA ILE A 72 4.32 -1.81 -5.19
C ILE A 72 3.21 -2.24 -6.15
N SER A 73 1.97 -2.25 -5.67
CA SER A 73 0.77 -2.46 -6.49
C SER A 73 -0.01 -1.16 -6.63
N ALA A 74 -0.56 -0.90 -7.81
CA ALA A 74 -1.48 0.21 -8.05
C ALA A 74 -2.73 -0.33 -8.74
N VAL A 75 -3.82 -0.47 -7.98
CA VAL A 75 -5.13 -0.92 -8.47
C VAL A 75 -6.03 0.31 -8.59
N MET A 76 -6.64 0.51 -9.75
CA MET A 76 -7.49 1.66 -10.04
C MET A 76 -8.85 1.22 -10.57
N GLY A 77 -9.91 2.00 -10.29
CA GLY A 77 -11.26 1.73 -10.77
C GLY A 77 -11.89 0.46 -10.20
N GLY A 78 -11.51 0.05 -8.99
CA GLY A 78 -12.11 -1.07 -8.28
C GLY A 78 -13.61 -0.86 -8.10
N ARG A 79 -14.38 -1.95 -8.22
CA ARG A 79 -15.86 -1.89 -8.23
C ARG A 79 -16.49 -1.83 -6.84
N THR A 80 -15.77 -2.28 -5.81
CA THR A 80 -16.28 -2.36 -4.44
C THR A 80 -15.26 -1.87 -3.43
N PHE A 81 -15.75 -1.43 -2.27
CA PHE A 81 -14.90 -0.92 -1.19
C PHE A 81 -13.86 -1.96 -0.76
N LYS A 82 -14.29 -3.19 -0.41
CA LYS A 82 -13.36 -4.26 -0.01
C LYS A 82 -12.53 -4.80 -1.18
N GLY A 83 -13.04 -4.69 -2.41
CA GLY A 83 -12.38 -5.21 -3.61
C GLY A 83 -11.00 -4.59 -3.86
N ARG A 84 -10.83 -3.28 -3.61
CA ARG A 84 -9.51 -2.65 -3.80
C ARG A 84 -8.43 -3.30 -2.93
N GLU A 85 -8.77 -3.67 -1.70
CA GLU A 85 -7.84 -4.28 -0.74
C GLU A 85 -7.58 -5.75 -1.10
N SER A 86 -8.63 -6.51 -1.44
CA SER A 86 -8.47 -7.92 -1.84
C SER A 86 -7.68 -8.07 -3.14
N GLU A 87 -7.93 -7.22 -4.14
CA GLU A 87 -7.23 -7.31 -5.42
C GLU A 87 -5.76 -6.87 -5.31
N SER A 88 -5.46 -5.82 -4.54
CA SER A 88 -4.07 -5.44 -4.23
C SER A 88 -3.35 -6.55 -3.46
N LYS A 89 -3.99 -7.18 -2.47
CA LYS A 89 -3.42 -8.31 -1.73
C LYS A 89 -3.11 -9.50 -2.65
N LYS A 90 -4.00 -9.82 -3.59
CA LYS A 90 -3.77 -10.90 -4.57
C LYS A 90 -2.53 -10.62 -5.43
N LEU A 91 -2.38 -9.40 -5.94
CA LEU A 91 -1.21 -9.03 -6.76
C LEU A 91 0.09 -9.12 -5.96
N LEU A 92 0.10 -8.60 -4.73
CA LEU A 92 1.28 -8.63 -3.87
C LEU A 92 1.69 -10.06 -3.49
N THR A 93 0.73 -10.87 -3.03
CA THR A 93 0.99 -12.28 -2.67
C THR A 93 1.44 -13.11 -3.87
N TRP A 94 0.84 -12.89 -5.06
CA TRP A 94 1.29 -13.52 -6.30
C TRP A 94 2.72 -13.09 -6.67
N GLY A 95 3.04 -11.80 -6.55
CA GLY A 95 4.36 -11.26 -6.86
C GLY A 95 5.45 -11.88 -5.99
N PHE A 96 5.27 -11.91 -4.68
CA PHE A 96 6.22 -12.54 -3.77
C PHE A 96 6.36 -14.05 -3.97
N ARG A 97 5.28 -14.74 -4.34
CA ARG A 97 5.32 -16.20 -4.53
C ARG A 97 6.10 -16.63 -5.77
N PHE A 98 6.09 -15.83 -6.83
CA PHE A 98 6.60 -16.26 -8.14
C PHE A 98 7.81 -15.47 -8.65
N PHE A 99 8.21 -14.42 -7.94
CA PHE A 99 9.33 -13.57 -8.34
C PHE A 99 10.21 -13.29 -7.13
N GLU A 100 11.49 -13.12 -7.40
CA GLU A 100 12.48 -12.68 -6.43
C GLU A 100 13.29 -11.54 -7.06
N THR A 101 13.65 -10.54 -6.25
CA THR A 101 14.60 -9.50 -6.65
C THR A 101 15.98 -9.89 -6.17
N VAL A 102 16.89 -10.15 -7.09
CA VAL A 102 18.31 -10.40 -6.79
C VAL A 102 19.12 -9.11 -6.84
N ASN A 103 20.09 -8.96 -5.94
CA ASN A 103 21.15 -7.95 -6.02
C ASN A 103 22.48 -8.67 -6.22
N PRO A 104 22.96 -8.85 -7.46
CA PRO A 104 24.10 -9.73 -7.78
C PRO A 104 25.48 -9.13 -7.47
N ASP A 105 25.53 -7.94 -6.87
CA ASP A 105 26.75 -7.22 -6.49
C ASP A 105 27.31 -7.66 -5.12
#